data_AF-A0A415G364-F1
#
_entry.id   AF-A0A415G364-F1
#
_cell.length_a   1.000
_cell.length_b   1.000
_cell.length_c   1.000
_cell.angle_alpha   90.00
_cell.angle_beta   90.00
_cell.angle_gamma   90.00
#
_symmetry.space_group_name_H-M   'P 1'
#
loop_
_entity.id
_entity.type
_entity.pdbx_description
1 polymer ?
#
loop_
_entity_poly.entity_id
_entity_poly.type
_entity_poly.pdbx_seq_one_letter_code
_entity_poly.pdbx_strand_id
1 'polypeptide(L)'
;MIKGAIFDIDGTLLDSMPIWENAGARYLATLGIKAKPDLKERLDALSLPEGAIYMQKEYGLSVSAEDILEGVNQVVKDFYYKEAVMKPGAYALVKRLKENGVKLIIATATDKEMAKAALIRNGIWQDFTGMITCEEAGAGKTSPKVFEFARQKLGTKKEETWVFEDSLYAVKTATEAGFPVCSIYDTYSVGNAKEIQRLSNIYVRDFSEIGDYSFSNMKTVLTIAGSDSSGGAGIQADIKTLTVHKVYAMTCITALTAQNTVGITEIMPVPAEFFKKQMESIFTDIKPDAVKIGMIASKEQAEIIAEYLEKYSIKNVVADPVMISTSGTVLVEETTRKILYEKLYPKVSLLTPNIPETEFLSGIKITDKKTREEAAKVIADRWNCAVLSKGGHSEENADDLLYESFLQEEKKEKAVWFPEERIDNPNTHGTGCTLSSAVAANLAKGFPVEESVKKAKAYISGAIRAMLNLGQGNGPLNHMWDL
;
A
#
# COMPACT_ATOMS: atom_id res chain seq x y z
N MET A 1 -0.99 0.95 6.71
CA MET A 1 0.30 0.24 6.94
C MET A 1 0.11 -0.57 8.21
N ILE A 2 0.45 -1.86 8.20
CA ILE A 2 0.30 -2.72 9.37
C ILE A 2 1.09 -2.20 10.58
N LYS A 3 0.44 -2.16 11.74
CA LYS A 3 1.03 -1.82 13.05
C LYS A 3 0.82 -2.93 14.08
N GLY A 4 -0.25 -3.71 13.92
CA GLY A 4 -0.54 -4.89 14.72
C GLY A 4 -0.80 -6.11 13.85
N ALA A 5 -0.44 -7.29 14.34
CA ALA A 5 -0.76 -8.56 13.70
C ALA A 5 -1.28 -9.55 14.75
N ILE A 6 -2.46 -10.08 14.49
CA ILE A 6 -3.10 -11.12 15.28
C ILE A 6 -3.01 -12.41 14.46
N PHE A 7 -2.34 -13.43 15.00
CA PHE A 7 -2.19 -14.71 14.33
C PHE A 7 -2.99 -15.79 15.03
N ASP A 8 -3.72 -16.59 14.26
CA ASP A 8 -4.05 -17.94 14.69
C ASP A 8 -2.83 -18.87 14.62
N ILE A 9 -2.94 -19.99 15.32
CA ILE A 9 -1.96 -21.07 15.31
C ILE A 9 -2.36 -22.14 14.32
N ASP A 10 -3.51 -22.77 14.53
CA ASP A 10 -3.83 -24.03 13.88
C ASP A 10 -4.33 -23.83 12.46
N GLY A 11 -3.70 -24.48 11.49
CA GLY A 11 -3.99 -24.21 10.08
C GLY A 11 -3.49 -22.85 9.59
N THR A 12 -2.91 -22.02 10.48
CA THR A 12 -2.33 -20.72 10.14
C THR A 12 -0.82 -20.70 10.35
N LEU A 13 -0.30 -20.47 11.57
CA LEU A 13 1.14 -20.44 11.80
C LEU A 13 1.77 -21.84 11.77
N LEU A 14 1.07 -22.83 12.33
CA LEU A 14 1.53 -24.21 12.43
C LEU A 14 0.79 -25.10 11.43
N ASP A 15 1.53 -26.02 10.84
CA ASP A 15 0.96 -27.14 10.07
C ASP A 15 0.45 -28.22 11.04
N SER A 16 -0.62 -27.89 11.77
CA SER A 16 -1.15 -28.70 12.87
C SER A 16 -2.44 -29.43 12.55
N MET A 17 -3.19 -29.05 11.51
CA MET A 17 -4.46 -29.70 11.17
C MET A 17 -4.37 -31.23 11.00
N PRO A 18 -3.28 -31.82 10.47
CA PRO A 18 -3.14 -33.27 10.35
C PRO A 18 -3.19 -34.06 11.67
N ILE A 19 -2.90 -33.44 12.84
CA ILE A 19 -3.00 -34.14 14.12
C ILE A 19 -4.46 -34.44 14.49
N TRP A 20 -5.37 -33.50 14.18
CA TRP A 20 -6.77 -33.59 14.57
C TRP A 20 -7.52 -34.67 13.78
N GLU A 21 -7.09 -34.98 12.54
CA GLU A 21 -7.62 -36.13 11.80
C GLU A 21 -7.15 -37.48 12.33
N ASN A 22 -5.91 -37.52 12.82
CA ASN A 22 -5.19 -38.76 13.05
C ASN A 22 -5.01 -39.08 14.53
N ALA A 23 -5.55 -38.28 15.44
CA ALA A 23 -5.34 -38.42 16.88
C ALA A 23 -5.75 -39.82 17.38
N GLY A 24 -6.93 -40.32 16.99
CA GLY A 24 -7.39 -41.66 17.35
C GLY A 24 -6.52 -42.78 16.75
N ALA A 25 -6.10 -42.63 15.48
CA ALA A 25 -5.23 -43.60 14.82
C ALA A 25 -3.82 -43.63 15.44
N ARG A 26 -3.28 -42.47 15.78
CA ARG A 26 -1.99 -42.32 16.48
C ARG A 26 -2.05 -42.91 17.88
N TYR A 27 -3.15 -42.71 18.61
CA TYR A 27 -3.35 -43.36 19.91
C TYR A 27 -3.38 -44.89 19.78
N LEU A 28 -4.12 -45.46 18.83
CA LEU A 28 -4.08 -46.91 18.61
C LEU A 28 -2.66 -47.41 18.28
N ALA A 29 -1.89 -46.64 17.51
CA ALA A 29 -0.52 -46.98 17.19
C ALA A 29 0.40 -47.02 18.43
N THR A 30 0.17 -46.20 19.46
CA THR A 30 0.94 -46.28 20.72
C THR A 30 0.67 -47.59 21.47
N LEU A 31 -0.48 -48.22 21.23
CA LEU A 31 -0.85 -49.53 21.74
C LEU A 31 -0.40 -50.68 20.81
N GLY A 32 0.30 -50.38 19.71
CA GLY A 32 0.69 -51.36 18.70
C GLY A 32 -0.44 -51.83 17.79
N ILE A 33 -1.56 -51.10 17.77
CA ILE A 33 -2.77 -51.44 17.00
C ILE A 33 -2.82 -50.59 15.73
N LYS A 34 -3.00 -51.24 14.58
CA LYS A 34 -3.20 -50.55 13.31
C LYS A 34 -4.67 -50.12 13.16
N ALA A 35 -4.90 -48.81 13.04
CA ALA A 35 -6.23 -48.27 12.79
C ALA A 35 -6.80 -48.72 11.43
N LYS A 36 -8.12 -48.92 11.38
CA LYS A 36 -8.84 -49.13 10.12
C LYS A 36 -8.81 -47.86 9.27
N PRO A 37 -8.77 -47.96 7.93
CA PRO A 37 -8.70 -46.78 7.05
C PRO A 37 -9.88 -45.81 7.20
N ASP A 38 -11.04 -46.30 7.60
CA ASP A 38 -12.29 -45.54 7.78
C ASP A 38 -12.49 -45.00 9.21
N LEU A 39 -11.50 -45.16 10.10
CA LEU A 39 -11.64 -44.76 11.50
C LEU A 39 -12.02 -43.28 11.64
N LYS A 40 -11.37 -42.40 10.88
CA LYS A 40 -11.64 -40.96 10.92
C LYS A 40 -13.10 -40.65 10.59
N GLU A 41 -13.60 -41.16 9.46
CA GLU A 41 -14.96 -40.90 8.99
C GLU A 41 -16.02 -41.32 10.02
N ARG A 42 -15.73 -42.39 10.77
CA ARG A 42 -16.60 -42.86 11.86
C ARG A 42 -16.52 -42.00 13.10
N LEU A 43 -15.32 -41.52 13.46
CA LEU A 43 -15.12 -40.65 14.62
C LEU A 43 -15.69 -39.24 14.38
N ASP A 44 -15.66 -38.73 13.16
CA ASP A 44 -16.21 -37.40 12.80
C ASP A 44 -17.72 -37.30 13.09
N ALA A 45 -18.43 -38.43 13.11
CA ALA A 45 -19.87 -38.49 13.40
C ALA A 45 -20.19 -38.59 14.91
N LEU A 46 -19.17 -38.65 15.77
CA LEU A 46 -19.30 -38.92 17.21
C LEU A 46 -18.70 -37.77 18.04
N SER A 47 -19.24 -37.53 19.23
CA SER A 47 -18.54 -36.72 20.22
C SER A 47 -17.27 -37.42 20.71
N LEU A 48 -16.32 -36.69 21.30
CA LEU A 48 -15.07 -37.28 21.81
C LEU A 48 -15.29 -38.45 22.79
N PRO A 49 -16.21 -38.37 23.78
CA PRO A 49 -16.51 -39.51 24.66
C PRO A 49 -17.12 -40.70 23.92
N GLU A 50 -18.03 -40.46 22.97
CA GLU A 50 -18.63 -41.52 22.13
C GLU A 50 -17.59 -42.18 21.23
N GLY A 51 -16.66 -41.39 20.69
CA GLY A 51 -15.52 -41.87 19.92
C GLY A 51 -14.61 -42.77 20.74
N ALA A 52 -14.33 -42.42 22.00
CA ALA A 52 -13.56 -43.26 22.90
C ALA A 52 -14.27 -44.59 23.21
N ILE A 53 -15.59 -44.57 23.45
CA ILE A 53 -16.40 -45.78 23.64
C ILE A 53 -16.40 -46.64 22.37
N TYR A 54 -16.53 -46.00 21.21
CA TYR A 54 -16.46 -46.70 19.91
C TYR A 54 -15.12 -47.41 19.74
N MET A 55 -14.01 -46.70 19.95
CA MET A 55 -12.66 -47.28 19.86
C MET A 55 -12.45 -48.42 20.84
N GLN A 56 -12.94 -48.28 22.08
CA GLN A 56 -12.86 -49.33 23.10
C GLN A 56 -13.50 -50.64 22.62
N LYS A 57 -14.73 -50.54 22.09
CA LYS A 57 -15.51 -51.70 21.63
C LYS A 57 -14.96 -52.28 20.34
N GLU A 58 -14.69 -51.43 19.35
CA GLU A 58 -14.30 -51.85 18.00
C GLU A 58 -12.93 -52.54 17.98
N TYR A 59 -11.99 -52.06 18.80
CA TYR A 59 -10.63 -52.59 18.86
C TYR A 59 -10.38 -53.49 20.07
N GLY A 60 -11.41 -53.79 20.87
CA GLY A 60 -11.31 -54.69 22.03
C GLY A 60 -10.31 -54.22 23.09
N LEU A 61 -10.25 -52.91 23.34
CA LEU A 61 -9.26 -52.33 24.26
C LEU A 61 -9.61 -52.69 25.72
N SER A 62 -8.60 -53.10 26.50
CA SER A 62 -8.76 -53.48 27.91
C SER A 62 -8.85 -52.28 28.87
N VAL A 63 -8.57 -51.08 28.38
CA VAL A 63 -8.61 -49.81 29.13
C VAL A 63 -9.99 -49.17 29.06
N SER A 64 -10.30 -48.26 29.99
CA SER A 64 -11.59 -47.57 30.02
C SER A 64 -11.72 -46.54 28.89
N ALA A 65 -12.94 -46.11 28.57
CA ALA A 65 -13.16 -45.01 27.63
C ALA A 65 -12.54 -43.68 28.12
N GLU A 66 -12.44 -43.50 29.44
CA GLU A 66 -11.80 -42.33 30.04
C GLU A 66 -10.28 -42.35 29.81
N ASP A 67 -9.63 -43.50 30.02
CA ASP A 67 -8.19 -43.68 29.73
C ASP A 67 -7.89 -43.48 28.23
N ILE A 68 -8.78 -43.92 27.35
CA ILE A 68 -8.65 -43.71 25.89
C ILE A 68 -8.72 -42.23 25.57
N LEU A 69 -9.68 -41.50 26.15
CA LEU A 69 -9.81 -40.06 25.94
C LEU A 69 -8.56 -39.31 26.44
N GLU A 70 -8.05 -39.67 27.62
CA GLU A 70 -6.80 -39.11 28.16
C GLU A 70 -5.61 -39.43 27.24
N GLY A 71 -5.50 -40.66 26.75
CA GLY A 71 -4.46 -41.08 25.83
C GLY A 71 -4.49 -40.34 24.49
N VAL A 72 -5.68 -40.16 23.90
CA VAL A 72 -5.86 -39.35 22.68
C VAL A 72 -5.46 -37.90 22.93
N ASN A 73 -5.90 -37.31 24.05
CA ASN A 73 -5.49 -35.96 24.43
C ASN A 73 -3.97 -35.85 24.64
N GLN A 74 -3.33 -36.87 25.20
CA GLN A 74 -1.88 -36.90 25.37
C GLN A 74 -1.14 -36.98 24.03
N VAL A 75 -1.67 -37.73 23.05
CA VAL A 75 -1.12 -37.75 21.67
C VAL A 75 -1.16 -36.36 21.04
N VAL A 76 -2.28 -35.64 21.20
CA VAL A 76 -2.40 -34.27 20.69
C VAL A 76 -1.40 -33.36 21.41
N LYS A 77 -1.31 -33.42 22.76
CA LYS A 77 -0.31 -32.68 23.53
C LYS A 77 1.11 -32.96 23.02
N ASP A 78 1.49 -34.22 22.92
CA ASP A 78 2.82 -34.63 22.46
C ASP A 78 3.15 -34.08 21.08
N PHE A 79 2.18 -34.01 20.16
CA PHE A 79 2.37 -33.38 18.86
C PHE A 79 2.75 -31.89 18.98
N TYR A 80 2.04 -31.08 19.78
CA TYR A 80 2.43 -29.68 19.96
C TYR A 80 3.79 -29.54 20.66
N TYR A 81 4.05 -30.37 21.67
CA TYR A 81 5.31 -30.31 22.44
C TYR A 81 6.52 -30.85 21.67
N LYS A 82 6.34 -31.78 20.73
CA LYS A 82 7.47 -32.46 20.04
C LYS A 82 7.52 -32.31 18.51
N GLU A 83 6.39 -32.15 17.81
CA GLU A 83 6.31 -32.35 16.35
C GLU A 83 5.84 -31.14 15.53
N ALA A 84 4.87 -30.34 15.99
CA ALA A 84 4.23 -29.28 15.18
C ALA A 84 5.21 -28.29 14.52
N VAL A 85 5.27 -28.26 13.19
CA VAL A 85 6.18 -27.37 12.45
C VAL A 85 5.47 -26.11 11.96
N MET A 86 6.24 -25.06 11.69
CA MET A 86 5.73 -23.85 11.05
C MET A 86 5.29 -24.11 9.61
N LYS A 87 4.22 -23.45 9.16
CA LYS A 87 3.88 -23.40 7.74
C LYS A 87 4.99 -22.70 6.91
N PRO A 88 5.13 -23.03 5.61
CA PRO A 88 6.12 -22.39 4.75
C PRO A 88 6.02 -20.85 4.78
N GLY A 89 7.17 -20.19 4.92
CA GLY A 89 7.28 -18.73 4.99
C GLY A 89 6.85 -18.08 6.32
N ALA A 90 6.17 -18.80 7.22
CA ALA A 90 5.60 -18.20 8.44
C ALA A 90 6.66 -17.61 9.36
N TYR A 91 7.76 -18.34 9.58
CA TYR A 91 8.90 -17.87 10.36
C TYR A 91 9.48 -16.58 9.78
N ALA A 92 9.73 -16.56 8.47
CA ALA A 92 10.31 -15.39 7.78
C ALA A 92 9.39 -14.17 7.88
N LEU A 93 8.08 -14.35 7.72
CA LEU A 93 7.12 -13.27 7.89
C LEU A 93 7.13 -12.71 9.32
N VAL A 94 7.06 -13.58 10.34
CA VAL A 94 7.06 -13.15 11.75
C VAL A 94 8.28 -12.31 12.07
N LYS A 95 9.48 -12.76 11.65
CA LYS A 95 10.72 -11.99 11.84
C LYS A 95 10.68 -10.66 11.12
N ARG A 96 10.26 -10.64 9.86
CA ARG A 96 10.16 -9.40 9.06
C ARG A 96 9.17 -8.41 9.67
N LEU A 97 8.00 -8.85 10.14
CA LEU A 97 7.03 -7.98 10.79
C LEU A 97 7.61 -7.39 12.09
N LYS A 98 8.32 -8.22 12.86
CA LYS A 98 8.98 -7.78 14.09
C LYS A 98 10.08 -6.75 13.83
N GLU A 99 10.94 -6.97 12.84
CA GLU A 99 11.99 -6.04 12.41
C GLU A 99 11.41 -4.69 11.97
N ASN A 100 10.23 -4.70 11.35
CA ASN A 100 9.49 -3.49 10.95
C ASN A 100 8.68 -2.85 12.09
N GLY A 101 8.87 -3.30 13.34
CA GLY A 101 8.22 -2.71 14.52
C GLY A 101 6.72 -3.04 14.65
N VAL A 102 6.22 -4.03 13.92
CA VAL A 102 4.83 -4.50 14.05
C VAL A 102 4.69 -5.28 15.35
N LYS A 103 3.64 -4.99 16.13
CA LYS A 103 3.36 -5.71 17.35
C LYS A 103 2.56 -6.97 17.04
N LEU A 104 3.04 -8.12 17.51
CA LEU A 104 2.46 -9.42 17.20
C LEU A 104 1.76 -9.99 18.43
N ILE A 105 0.63 -10.66 18.24
CA ILE A 105 -0.09 -11.39 19.29
C ILE A 105 -0.75 -12.64 18.72
N ILE A 106 -0.90 -13.68 19.54
CA ILE A 106 -1.64 -14.89 19.18
C ILE A 106 -3.10 -14.78 19.62
N ALA A 107 -4.03 -15.21 18.78
CA ALA A 107 -5.43 -15.44 19.11
C ALA A 107 -5.85 -16.85 18.65
N THR A 108 -6.05 -17.78 19.59
CA THR A 108 -6.23 -19.20 19.26
C THR A 108 -7.32 -19.87 20.09
N ALA A 109 -7.91 -20.94 19.56
CA ALA A 109 -8.76 -21.84 20.33
C ALA A 109 -7.96 -22.94 21.06
N THR A 110 -6.70 -23.14 20.69
CA THR A 110 -5.83 -24.17 21.29
C THR A 110 -5.41 -23.79 22.70
N ASP A 111 -5.23 -24.82 23.52
CA ASP A 111 -4.73 -24.68 24.89
C ASP A 111 -3.43 -23.86 24.93
N LYS A 112 -3.35 -22.99 25.93
CA LYS A 112 -2.29 -22.00 26.07
C LYS A 112 -0.91 -22.63 26.23
N GLU A 113 -0.79 -23.69 27.01
CA GLU A 113 0.51 -24.32 27.29
C GLU A 113 0.98 -25.12 26.07
N MET A 114 0.08 -25.84 25.40
CA MET A 114 0.38 -26.54 24.14
C MET A 114 0.83 -25.57 23.05
N ALA A 115 0.04 -24.53 22.81
CA ALA A 115 0.33 -23.49 21.83
C ALA A 115 1.69 -22.83 22.10
N LYS A 116 1.93 -22.42 23.34
CA LYS A 116 3.17 -21.76 23.75
C LYS A 116 4.39 -22.69 23.60
N ALA A 117 4.27 -23.97 23.98
CA ALA A 117 5.35 -24.93 23.83
C ALA A 117 5.78 -25.10 22.36
N ALA A 118 4.81 -25.20 21.45
CA ALA A 118 5.08 -25.28 20.02
C ALA A 118 5.78 -24.01 19.49
N LEU A 119 5.31 -22.82 19.86
CA LEU A 119 5.90 -21.55 19.43
C LEU A 119 7.31 -21.32 20.00
N ILE A 120 7.59 -21.80 21.21
CA ILE A 120 8.93 -21.76 21.82
C ILE A 120 9.87 -22.68 21.04
N ARG A 121 9.48 -23.93 20.78
CA ARG A 121 10.30 -24.88 20.00
C ARG A 121 10.62 -24.34 18.61
N ASN A 122 9.64 -23.71 17.96
CA ASN A 122 9.81 -23.11 16.64
C ASN A 122 10.51 -21.74 16.66
N GLY A 123 10.95 -21.24 17.84
CA GLY A 123 11.82 -20.08 17.95
C GLY A 123 11.17 -18.73 17.61
N ILE A 124 9.84 -18.61 17.78
CA ILE A 124 9.10 -17.38 17.48
C ILE A 124 8.33 -16.80 18.67
N TRP A 125 8.15 -17.56 19.77
CA TRP A 125 7.38 -17.08 20.93
C TRP A 125 7.83 -15.71 21.46
N GLN A 126 9.14 -15.46 21.47
CA GLN A 126 9.75 -14.22 21.94
C GLN A 126 9.39 -12.97 21.09
N ASP A 127 8.91 -13.17 19.86
CA ASP A 127 8.54 -12.05 18.98
C ASP A 127 7.13 -11.51 19.31
N PHE A 128 6.31 -12.33 19.97
CA PHE A 128 4.92 -12.03 20.32
C PHE A 128 4.82 -11.31 21.68
N THR A 129 3.91 -10.34 21.73
CA THR A 129 3.53 -9.60 22.95
C THR A 129 2.75 -10.48 23.92
N GLY A 130 2.21 -11.60 23.43
CA GLY A 130 1.51 -12.60 24.23
C GLY A 130 0.54 -13.43 23.39
N MET A 131 -0.41 -14.03 24.10
CA MET A 131 -1.48 -14.86 23.56
C MET A 131 -2.79 -14.52 24.26
N ILE A 132 -3.90 -14.72 23.56
CA ILE A 132 -5.25 -14.73 24.10
C ILE A 132 -5.95 -15.98 23.56
N THR A 133 -6.46 -16.83 24.46
CA THR A 133 -7.27 -17.98 24.06
C THR A 133 -8.75 -17.62 23.95
N CYS A 134 -9.52 -18.39 23.16
CA CYS A 134 -10.97 -18.26 23.12
C CYS A 134 -11.63 -18.45 24.51
N GLU A 135 -11.04 -19.29 25.36
CA GLU A 135 -11.46 -19.47 26.75
C GLU A 135 -11.25 -18.18 27.57
N GLU A 136 -10.05 -17.58 27.51
CA GLU A 136 -9.77 -16.29 28.15
C GLU A 136 -10.68 -15.17 27.63
N ALA A 137 -11.08 -15.22 26.36
CA ALA A 137 -12.01 -14.28 25.75
C ALA A 137 -13.48 -14.54 26.10
N GLY A 138 -13.81 -15.70 26.67
CA GLY A 138 -15.17 -16.13 26.98
C GLY A 138 -16.07 -16.33 25.75
N ALA A 139 -15.49 -16.54 24.57
CA ALA A 139 -16.20 -16.81 23.33
C ALA A 139 -15.27 -17.41 22.27
N GLY A 140 -15.83 -18.29 21.42
CA GLY A 140 -15.15 -18.77 20.22
C GLY A 140 -15.02 -17.70 19.12
N LYS A 141 -14.35 -18.06 18.03
CA LYS A 141 -14.04 -17.16 16.90
C LYS A 141 -15.22 -16.79 16.01
N THR A 142 -16.41 -17.28 16.31
CA THR A 142 -17.68 -16.74 15.76
C THR A 142 -18.06 -15.40 16.39
N SER A 143 -17.35 -14.99 17.45
CA SER A 143 -17.45 -13.69 18.09
C SER A 143 -16.15 -12.89 17.90
N PRO A 144 -16.22 -11.57 17.68
CA PRO A 144 -15.01 -10.76 17.47
C PRO A 144 -14.23 -10.49 18.77
N LYS A 145 -14.70 -10.97 19.93
CA LYS A 145 -14.12 -10.70 21.25
C LYS A 145 -12.62 -11.02 21.33
N VAL A 146 -12.21 -12.19 20.84
CA VAL A 146 -10.80 -12.61 20.91
C VAL A 146 -9.90 -11.66 20.09
N PHE A 147 -10.36 -11.22 18.91
CA PHE A 147 -9.64 -10.27 18.07
C PHE A 147 -9.61 -8.86 18.68
N GLU A 148 -10.70 -8.42 19.30
CA GLU A 148 -10.77 -7.12 19.98
C GLU A 148 -9.87 -7.07 21.21
N PHE A 149 -9.87 -8.10 22.05
CA PHE A 149 -8.95 -8.17 23.18
C PHE A 149 -7.49 -8.23 22.72
N ALA A 150 -7.22 -8.96 21.64
CA ALA A 150 -5.89 -9.02 21.06
C ALA A 150 -5.44 -7.65 20.57
N ARG A 151 -6.28 -6.95 19.81
CA ARG A 151 -6.05 -5.57 19.35
C ARG A 151 -5.84 -4.59 20.49
N GLN A 152 -6.68 -4.65 21.55
CA GLN A 152 -6.54 -3.78 22.72
C GLN A 152 -5.19 -3.98 23.41
N LYS A 153 -4.73 -5.23 23.54
CA LYS A 153 -3.43 -5.55 24.11
C LYS A 153 -2.26 -5.08 23.24
N LEU A 154 -2.43 -5.05 21.91
CA LEU A 154 -1.47 -4.44 21.00
C LEU A 154 -1.47 -2.90 21.06
N GLY A 155 -2.59 -2.28 21.43
CA GLY A 155 -2.75 -0.83 21.45
C GLY A 155 -2.73 -0.21 20.04
N THR A 156 -3.30 -0.92 19.05
CA THR A 156 -3.32 -0.52 17.64
C THR A 156 -4.75 -0.23 17.18
N LYS A 157 -4.90 0.57 16.10
CA LYS A 157 -6.20 0.80 15.46
C LYS A 157 -6.62 -0.42 14.65
N LYS A 158 -7.92 -0.58 14.41
CA LYS A 158 -8.47 -1.79 13.77
C LYS A 158 -7.98 -1.91 12.32
N GLU A 159 -8.04 -0.81 11.58
CA GLU A 159 -7.57 -0.67 10.21
C GLU A 159 -6.04 -0.85 10.02
N GLU A 160 -5.28 -0.90 11.12
CA GLU A 160 -3.84 -1.15 11.14
C GLU A 160 -3.48 -2.51 11.75
N THR A 161 -4.49 -3.29 12.18
CA THR A 161 -4.31 -4.59 12.86
C THR A 161 -4.79 -5.72 11.97
N TRP A 162 -3.86 -6.47 11.41
CA TRP A 162 -4.20 -7.56 10.49
C TRP A 162 -4.47 -8.85 11.24
N VAL A 163 -5.53 -9.57 10.86
CA VAL A 163 -5.83 -10.91 11.35
C VAL A 163 -5.35 -11.94 10.33
N PHE A 164 -4.57 -12.91 10.80
CA PHE A 164 -4.08 -14.04 10.02
C PHE A 164 -4.81 -15.31 10.44
N GLU A 165 -5.51 -15.94 9.49
CA GLU A 165 -6.47 -17.01 9.73
C GLU A 165 -6.59 -17.94 8.51
N ASP A 166 -7.11 -19.13 8.70
CA ASP A 166 -7.42 -20.10 7.62
C ASP A 166 -8.87 -20.60 7.66
N SER A 167 -9.61 -20.28 8.72
CA SER A 167 -10.98 -20.74 8.92
C SER A 167 -12.03 -19.73 8.45
N LEU A 168 -13.02 -20.19 7.68
CA LEU A 168 -14.10 -19.34 7.15
C LEU A 168 -14.83 -18.54 8.25
N TYR A 169 -15.16 -19.17 9.38
CA TYR A 169 -15.92 -18.51 10.42
C TYR A 169 -15.11 -17.39 11.07
N ALA A 170 -13.83 -17.63 11.34
CA ALA A 170 -12.93 -16.64 11.93
C ALA A 170 -12.65 -15.48 10.96
N VAL A 171 -12.39 -15.79 9.68
CA VAL A 171 -12.22 -14.80 8.61
C VAL A 171 -13.46 -13.93 8.48
N LYS A 172 -14.65 -14.54 8.39
CA LYS A 172 -15.91 -13.81 8.31
C LYS A 172 -16.09 -12.88 9.52
N THR A 173 -15.90 -13.39 10.72
CA THR A 173 -16.03 -12.59 11.95
C THR A 173 -15.03 -11.44 12.02
N ALA A 174 -13.77 -11.64 11.61
CA ALA A 174 -12.76 -10.58 11.58
C ALA A 174 -13.10 -9.50 10.53
N THR A 175 -13.48 -9.91 9.32
CA THR A 175 -13.89 -9.00 8.24
C THR A 175 -15.12 -8.18 8.63
N GLU A 176 -16.18 -8.81 9.15
CA GLU A 176 -17.40 -8.12 9.59
C GLU A 176 -17.14 -7.16 10.77
N ALA A 177 -16.17 -7.50 11.63
CA ALA A 177 -15.74 -6.62 12.70
C ALA A 177 -14.90 -5.43 12.19
N GLY A 178 -14.45 -5.43 10.93
CA GLY A 178 -13.70 -4.35 10.29
C GLY A 178 -12.18 -4.48 10.35
N PHE A 179 -11.66 -5.67 10.68
CA PHE A 179 -10.21 -5.93 10.61
C PHE A 179 -9.81 -6.24 9.16
N PRO A 180 -8.65 -5.75 8.68
CA PRO A 180 -8.05 -6.32 7.48
C PRO A 180 -7.60 -7.76 7.75
N VAL A 181 -7.89 -8.66 6.80
CA VAL A 181 -7.64 -10.11 6.95
C VAL A 181 -6.67 -10.61 5.88
N CYS A 182 -5.65 -11.33 6.32
CA CYS A 182 -4.76 -12.11 5.46
C CYS A 182 -5.03 -13.60 5.71
N SER A 183 -5.66 -14.26 4.76
CA SER A 183 -6.00 -15.66 4.90
C SER A 183 -4.97 -16.58 4.26
N ILE A 184 -4.67 -17.69 4.93
CA ILE A 184 -3.71 -18.69 4.48
C ILE A 184 -4.49 -19.92 4.04
N TYR A 185 -4.15 -20.44 2.86
CA TYR A 185 -4.73 -21.70 2.40
C TYR A 185 -4.38 -22.83 3.35
N ASP A 186 -5.40 -23.64 3.63
CA ASP A 186 -5.26 -24.88 4.34
C ASP A 186 -6.11 -25.94 3.62
N THR A 187 -5.58 -27.15 3.46
CA THR A 187 -6.27 -28.24 2.77
C THR A 187 -7.60 -28.59 3.43
N TYR A 188 -7.72 -28.33 4.73
CA TYR A 188 -8.90 -28.58 5.54
C TYR A 188 -10.01 -27.54 5.34
N SER A 189 -9.67 -26.39 4.77
CA SER A 189 -10.60 -25.32 4.40
C SER A 189 -10.95 -25.30 2.92
N VAL A 190 -10.57 -26.34 2.15
CA VAL A 190 -10.74 -26.37 0.68
C VAL A 190 -12.19 -26.17 0.23
N GLY A 191 -13.16 -26.71 0.98
CA GLY A 191 -14.59 -26.54 0.69
C GLY A 191 -15.08 -25.09 0.79
N ASN A 192 -14.35 -24.24 1.52
CA ASN A 192 -14.68 -22.84 1.79
C ASN A 192 -13.70 -21.85 1.14
N ALA A 193 -12.69 -22.32 0.41
CA ALA A 193 -11.58 -21.50 -0.10
C ALA A 193 -12.04 -20.28 -0.92
N LYS A 194 -13.06 -20.43 -1.78
CA LYS A 194 -13.59 -19.32 -2.59
C LYS A 194 -14.21 -18.22 -1.73
N GLU A 195 -14.95 -18.61 -0.70
CA GLU A 195 -15.62 -17.66 0.18
C GLU A 195 -14.61 -16.97 1.11
N ILE A 196 -13.63 -17.72 1.62
CA ILE A 196 -12.49 -17.17 2.37
C ILE A 196 -11.76 -16.12 1.51
N GLN A 197 -11.43 -16.46 0.26
CA GLN A 197 -10.76 -15.55 -0.66
C GLN A 197 -11.58 -14.26 -0.90
N ARG A 198 -12.91 -14.38 -1.05
CA ARG A 198 -13.80 -13.23 -1.24
C ARG A 198 -13.85 -12.29 -0.04
N LEU A 199 -13.74 -12.84 1.17
CA LEU A 199 -13.83 -12.08 2.43
C LEU A 199 -12.48 -11.50 2.87
N SER A 200 -11.37 -11.97 2.31
CA SER A 200 -10.02 -11.61 2.73
C SER A 200 -9.46 -10.46 1.90
N ASN A 201 -8.63 -9.61 2.53
CA ASN A 201 -7.86 -8.59 1.80
C ASN A 201 -6.68 -9.21 1.06
N ILE A 202 -6.09 -10.25 1.65
CA ILE A 202 -5.02 -11.06 1.07
C ILE A 202 -5.41 -12.52 1.24
N TYR A 203 -5.23 -13.32 0.20
CA TYR A 203 -5.39 -14.77 0.26
C TYR A 203 -4.19 -15.42 -0.42
N VAL A 204 -3.42 -16.19 0.34
CA VAL A 204 -2.16 -16.80 -0.12
C VAL A 204 -2.15 -18.30 0.09
N ARG A 205 -1.37 -19.01 -0.71
CA ARG A 205 -1.16 -20.46 -0.51
C ARG A 205 -0.31 -20.75 0.72
N ASP A 206 0.71 -19.94 0.92
CA ASP A 206 1.57 -19.93 2.09
C ASP A 206 2.16 -18.54 2.30
N PHE A 207 2.88 -18.34 3.40
CA PHE A 207 3.38 -17.01 3.75
C PHE A 207 4.52 -16.51 2.86
N SER A 208 5.10 -17.34 1.98
CA SER A 208 6.15 -16.91 1.06
C SER A 208 5.63 -15.98 -0.05
N GLU A 209 4.33 -16.07 -0.39
CA GLU A 209 3.67 -15.20 -1.37
C GLU A 209 3.46 -13.77 -0.84
N ILE A 210 3.64 -13.56 0.47
CA ILE A 210 3.46 -12.27 1.12
C ILE A 210 4.73 -11.43 0.95
N GLY A 211 4.76 -10.59 -0.09
CA GLY A 211 5.83 -9.62 -0.35
C GLY A 211 5.85 -8.41 0.60
N ASP A 212 6.88 -7.57 0.49
CA ASP A 212 7.18 -6.48 1.44
C ASP A 212 6.08 -5.41 1.57
N TYR A 213 5.24 -5.22 0.54
CA TYR A 213 4.21 -4.16 0.49
C TYR A 213 2.79 -4.65 0.75
N SER A 214 2.60 -5.96 0.88
CA SER A 214 1.30 -6.63 0.88
C SER A 214 0.35 -6.12 1.97
N PHE A 215 0.85 -5.72 3.14
CA PHE A 215 0.04 -5.20 4.26
C PHE A 215 -0.09 -3.67 4.31
N SER A 216 0.33 -2.98 3.26
CA SER A 216 -0.03 -1.59 3.02
C SER A 216 -1.16 -1.57 2.01
N ASN A 217 -2.25 -0.85 2.28
CA ASN A 217 -3.16 -0.47 1.20
C ASN A 217 -2.30 0.19 0.13
N MET A 218 -2.25 -0.42 -1.07
CA MET A 218 -1.49 0.12 -2.19
C MET A 218 -1.92 1.56 -2.37
N LYS A 219 -0.96 2.48 -2.24
CA LYS A 219 -1.25 3.90 -2.32
C LYS A 219 -1.72 4.25 -3.72
N THR A 220 -2.72 5.11 -3.81
CA THR A 220 -3.35 5.46 -5.07
C THR A 220 -3.01 6.90 -5.44
N VAL A 221 -2.62 7.13 -6.69
CA VAL A 221 -2.36 8.48 -7.19
C VAL A 221 -3.14 8.71 -8.47
N LEU A 222 -3.95 9.77 -8.49
CA LEU A 222 -4.64 10.24 -9.68
C LEU A 222 -3.77 11.28 -10.39
N THR A 223 -3.39 11.03 -11.64
CA THR A 223 -2.88 12.08 -12.52
C THR A 223 -4.00 12.70 -13.35
N ILE A 224 -4.04 14.03 -13.40
CA ILE A 224 -4.94 14.83 -14.22
C ILE A 224 -4.08 15.59 -15.23
N ALA A 225 -3.96 15.07 -16.45
CA ALA A 225 -3.06 15.61 -17.47
C ALA A 225 -3.47 15.20 -18.90
N GLY A 226 -2.79 15.76 -19.90
CA GLY A 226 -2.94 15.36 -21.29
C GLY A 226 -2.26 14.03 -21.60
N SER A 227 -2.73 13.35 -22.65
CA SER A 227 -2.10 12.15 -23.21
C SER A 227 -1.08 12.52 -24.27
N ASP A 228 0.17 12.11 -24.06
CA ASP A 228 1.27 12.18 -25.04
C ASP A 228 1.38 10.86 -25.80
N SER A 229 1.06 10.88 -27.10
CA SER A 229 1.10 9.67 -27.94
C SER A 229 2.49 9.06 -28.10
N SER A 230 3.57 9.81 -27.85
CA SER A 230 4.95 9.30 -27.84
C SER A 230 5.28 8.49 -26.60
N GLY A 231 4.52 8.68 -25.53
CA GLY A 231 4.73 8.07 -24.23
C GLY A 231 5.87 8.67 -23.40
N GLY A 232 6.42 9.83 -23.79
CA GLY A 232 7.54 10.48 -23.10
C GLY A 232 7.13 11.43 -21.97
N ALA A 233 5.96 12.05 -22.05
CA ALA A 233 5.40 12.99 -21.08
C ALA A 233 3.92 12.64 -20.76
N GLY A 234 3.17 13.61 -20.23
CA GLY A 234 1.73 13.48 -19.97
C GLY A 234 1.38 12.34 -19.01
N ILE A 235 0.16 11.82 -19.14
CA ILE A 235 -0.29 10.68 -18.32
C ILE A 235 0.58 9.44 -18.50
N GLN A 236 1.27 9.29 -19.63
CA GLN A 236 2.14 8.14 -19.90
C GLN A 236 3.39 8.17 -19.02
N ALA A 237 4.08 9.32 -18.94
CA ALA A 237 5.19 9.51 -18.02
C ALA A 237 4.74 9.39 -16.57
N ASP A 238 3.55 9.91 -16.26
CA ASP A 238 2.97 9.84 -14.93
C ASP A 238 2.72 8.39 -14.52
N ILE A 239 1.95 7.61 -15.28
CA ILE A 239 1.65 6.19 -14.97
C ILE A 239 2.95 5.39 -14.85
N LYS A 240 3.92 5.56 -15.77
CA LYS A 240 5.22 4.86 -15.68
C LYS A 240 5.92 5.18 -14.37
N THR A 241 6.01 6.46 -14.03
CA THR A 241 6.65 6.93 -12.79
C THR A 241 5.95 6.38 -11.55
N LEU A 242 4.63 6.50 -11.49
CA LEU A 242 3.80 6.02 -10.38
C LEU A 242 3.94 4.49 -10.23
N THR A 243 3.96 3.74 -11.34
CA THR A 243 4.11 2.29 -11.34
C THR A 243 5.45 1.84 -10.78
N VAL A 244 6.57 2.44 -11.22
CA VAL A 244 7.90 2.10 -10.67
C VAL A 244 8.06 2.54 -9.22
N HIS A 245 7.32 3.57 -8.81
CA HIS A 245 7.18 3.94 -7.39
C HIS A 245 6.24 3.01 -6.62
N LYS A 246 5.72 1.93 -7.20
CA LYS A 246 4.85 0.95 -6.53
C LYS A 246 3.59 1.59 -5.93
N VAL A 247 3.02 2.56 -6.63
CA VAL A 247 1.69 3.14 -6.31
C VAL A 247 0.73 2.85 -7.46
N TYR A 248 -0.55 2.63 -7.14
CA TYR A 248 -1.59 2.40 -8.12
C TYR A 248 -1.91 3.72 -8.85
N ALA A 249 -1.64 3.75 -10.15
CA ALA A 249 -1.85 4.92 -10.97
C ALA A 249 -3.28 4.95 -11.55
N MET A 250 -3.96 6.08 -11.37
CA MET A 250 -5.25 6.39 -12.00
C MET A 250 -5.09 7.62 -12.87
N THR A 251 -5.91 7.77 -13.90
CA THR A 251 -5.82 8.89 -14.85
C THR A 251 -7.17 9.57 -15.06
N CYS A 252 -7.13 10.90 -15.19
CA CYS A 252 -8.22 11.69 -15.73
C CYS A 252 -7.66 12.56 -16.86
N ILE A 253 -8.04 12.24 -18.10
CA ILE A 253 -7.39 12.79 -19.30
C ILE A 253 -8.00 14.14 -19.66
N THR A 254 -7.16 15.18 -19.75
CA THR A 254 -7.59 16.56 -20.09
C THR A 254 -7.64 16.82 -21.59
N ALA A 255 -6.72 16.21 -22.35
CA ALA A 255 -6.66 16.31 -23.81
C ALA A 255 -5.90 15.10 -24.39
N LEU A 256 -6.16 14.77 -25.64
CA LEU A 256 -5.28 13.92 -26.44
C LEU A 256 -4.35 14.80 -27.27
N THR A 257 -3.09 14.42 -27.39
CA THR A 257 -2.14 15.09 -28.28
C THR A 257 -1.64 14.11 -29.34
N ALA A 258 -1.59 14.58 -30.59
CA ALA A 258 -0.78 13.97 -31.62
C ALA A 258 0.64 14.52 -31.45
N GLN A 259 1.46 13.79 -30.71
CA GLN A 259 2.78 14.21 -30.23
C GLN A 259 3.84 13.12 -30.45
N ASN A 260 5.03 13.56 -30.81
CA ASN A 260 6.24 12.73 -30.89
C ASN A 260 7.44 13.51 -30.31
N THR A 261 8.65 12.95 -30.45
CA THR A 261 9.89 13.57 -29.94
C THR A 261 10.31 14.85 -30.66
N VAL A 262 9.73 15.17 -31.82
CA VAL A 262 10.02 16.41 -32.55
C VAL A 262 8.99 17.52 -32.30
N GLY A 263 7.83 17.20 -31.70
CA GLY A 263 6.85 18.20 -31.30
C GLY A 263 5.41 17.69 -31.24
N ILE A 264 4.48 18.63 -31.10
CA ILE A 264 3.02 18.42 -31.09
C ILE A 264 2.46 18.93 -32.41
N THR A 265 1.69 18.09 -33.11
CA THR A 265 1.01 18.47 -34.36
C THR A 265 -0.44 18.87 -34.13
N GLU A 266 -1.11 18.27 -33.14
CA GLU A 266 -2.52 18.54 -32.85
C GLU A 266 -2.85 18.26 -31.38
N ILE A 267 -3.81 19.02 -30.84
CA ILE A 267 -4.37 18.85 -29.51
C ILE A 267 -5.88 18.74 -29.63
N MET A 268 -6.46 17.68 -29.09
CA MET A 268 -7.90 17.47 -28.98
C MET A 268 -8.31 17.53 -27.50
N PRO A 269 -8.83 18.67 -27.02
CA PRO A 269 -9.34 18.78 -25.65
C PRO A 269 -10.47 17.80 -25.38
N VAL A 270 -10.46 17.16 -24.22
CA VAL A 270 -11.58 16.32 -23.77
C VAL A 270 -12.76 17.24 -23.36
N PRO A 271 -13.97 17.04 -23.90
CA PRO A 271 -15.14 17.83 -23.51
C PRO A 271 -15.38 17.81 -22.00
N ALA A 272 -15.69 18.97 -21.42
CA ALA A 272 -15.82 19.13 -19.96
C ALA A 272 -16.85 18.17 -19.32
N GLU A 273 -17.94 17.85 -20.03
CA GLU A 273 -18.94 16.88 -19.56
C GLU A 273 -18.34 15.48 -19.38
N PHE A 274 -17.54 15.02 -20.36
CA PHE A 274 -16.88 13.72 -20.28
C PHE A 274 -15.73 13.72 -19.26
N PHE A 275 -14.98 14.82 -19.16
CA PHE A 275 -13.99 15.03 -18.11
C PHE A 275 -14.61 14.90 -16.71
N LYS A 276 -15.78 15.51 -16.48
CA LYS A 276 -16.52 15.38 -15.21
C LYS A 276 -16.89 13.92 -14.92
N LYS A 277 -17.33 13.15 -15.93
CA LYS A 277 -17.63 11.72 -15.77
C LYS A 277 -16.40 10.90 -15.39
N GLN A 278 -15.22 11.20 -15.92
CA GLN A 278 -13.96 10.56 -15.50
C GLN A 278 -13.67 10.83 -14.02
N MET A 279 -13.77 12.10 -13.59
CA MET A 279 -13.59 12.49 -12.19
C MET A 279 -14.60 11.78 -11.28
N GLU A 280 -15.88 11.73 -11.66
CA GLU A 280 -16.93 11.05 -10.89
C GLU A 280 -16.65 9.57 -10.71
N SER A 281 -16.31 8.85 -11.79
CA SER A 281 -16.00 7.41 -11.74
C SER A 281 -14.85 7.09 -10.80
N ILE A 282 -13.81 7.93 -10.78
CA ILE A 282 -12.63 7.69 -9.93
C ILE A 282 -12.95 8.00 -8.47
N PHE A 283 -13.48 9.20 -8.19
CA PHE A 283 -13.68 9.65 -6.82
C PHE A 283 -14.83 8.93 -6.09
N THR A 284 -15.72 8.25 -6.80
CA THR A 284 -16.80 7.44 -6.18
C THR A 284 -16.40 5.98 -5.92
N ASP A 285 -15.32 5.49 -6.51
CA ASP A 285 -14.83 4.10 -6.35
C ASP A 285 -13.45 4.07 -5.66
N ILE A 286 -12.41 4.54 -6.33
CA ILE A 286 -11.02 4.53 -5.82
C ILE A 286 -10.58 5.95 -5.47
N LYS A 287 -10.87 6.38 -4.24
CA LYS A 287 -10.43 7.70 -3.75
C LYS A 287 -8.90 7.80 -3.79
N PRO A 288 -8.31 8.85 -4.41
CA PRO A 288 -6.86 9.02 -4.46
C PRO A 288 -6.25 9.41 -3.11
N ASP A 289 -5.11 8.81 -2.74
CA ASP A 289 -4.26 9.27 -1.64
C ASP A 289 -3.48 10.56 -1.99
N ALA A 290 -3.18 10.76 -3.29
CA ALA A 290 -2.65 12.01 -3.83
C ALA A 290 -3.14 12.29 -5.26
N VAL A 291 -3.12 13.56 -5.65
CA VAL A 291 -3.45 14.01 -7.01
C VAL A 291 -2.25 14.75 -7.58
N LYS A 292 -1.84 14.38 -8.79
CA LYS A 292 -0.90 15.14 -9.62
C LYS A 292 -1.66 15.84 -10.73
N ILE A 293 -1.42 17.13 -10.91
CA ILE A 293 -2.06 17.95 -11.93
C ILE A 293 -0.97 18.40 -12.90
N GLY A 294 -1.16 18.12 -14.18
CA GLY A 294 -0.33 18.64 -15.27
C GLY A 294 -1.12 19.61 -16.15
N MET A 295 -0.98 19.47 -17.47
CA MET A 295 -1.66 20.32 -18.44
C MET A 295 -3.19 20.25 -18.28
N ILE A 296 -3.83 21.41 -18.11
CA ILE A 296 -5.28 21.60 -18.10
C ILE A 296 -5.69 22.28 -19.41
N ALA A 297 -6.70 21.75 -20.09
CA ALA A 297 -7.05 22.17 -21.44
C ALA A 297 -8.13 23.27 -21.50
N SER A 298 -8.91 23.48 -20.41
CA SER A 298 -9.93 24.53 -20.38
C SER A 298 -10.25 25.03 -18.97
N LYS A 299 -10.91 26.20 -18.90
CA LYS A 299 -11.39 26.79 -17.65
C LYS A 299 -12.40 25.87 -16.95
N GLU A 300 -13.29 25.22 -17.68
CA GLU A 300 -14.31 24.31 -17.13
C GLU A 300 -13.66 23.10 -16.46
N GLN A 301 -12.59 22.56 -17.06
CA GLN A 301 -11.81 21.48 -16.43
C GLN A 301 -11.16 21.97 -15.13
N ALA A 302 -10.57 23.17 -15.10
CA ALA A 302 -9.99 23.75 -13.89
C ALA A 302 -11.04 23.92 -12.77
N GLU A 303 -12.26 24.36 -13.10
CA GLU A 303 -13.36 24.47 -12.14
C GLU A 303 -13.78 23.11 -11.58
N ILE A 304 -13.93 22.10 -12.44
CA ILE A 304 -14.26 20.73 -12.02
C ILE A 304 -13.17 20.16 -11.10
N ILE A 305 -11.89 20.36 -11.43
CA ILE A 305 -10.79 19.88 -10.58
C ILE A 305 -10.90 20.53 -9.20
N ALA A 306 -11.05 21.85 -9.13
CA ALA A 306 -11.16 22.56 -7.87
C ALA A 306 -12.36 22.09 -7.03
N GLU A 307 -13.52 21.88 -7.66
CA GLU A 307 -14.73 21.34 -7.01
C GLU A 307 -14.46 19.96 -6.37
N TYR A 308 -13.84 19.05 -7.10
CA TYR A 308 -13.61 17.68 -6.63
C TYR A 308 -12.54 17.61 -5.53
N LEU A 309 -11.46 18.39 -5.64
CA LEU A 309 -10.44 18.44 -4.58
C LEU A 309 -11.04 18.91 -3.25
N GLU A 310 -11.93 19.90 -3.29
CA GLU A 310 -12.65 20.40 -2.12
C GLU A 310 -13.66 19.40 -1.58
N LYS A 311 -14.56 18.92 -2.45
CA LYS A 311 -15.63 17.97 -2.10
C LYS A 311 -15.09 16.72 -1.40
N TYR A 312 -13.93 16.22 -1.83
CA TYR A 312 -13.31 15.01 -1.26
C TYR A 312 -12.16 15.30 -0.29
N SER A 313 -11.87 16.58 -0.02
CA SER A 313 -10.85 17.06 0.91
C SER A 313 -9.48 16.42 0.67
N ILE A 314 -9.02 16.44 -0.59
CA ILE A 314 -7.72 15.89 -0.96
C ILE A 314 -6.61 16.77 -0.41
N LYS A 315 -5.71 16.18 0.38
CA LYS A 315 -4.62 16.91 1.05
C LYS A 315 -3.35 16.98 0.21
N ASN A 316 -3.00 15.89 -0.46
CA ASN A 316 -1.78 15.77 -1.23
C ASN A 316 -2.08 16.11 -2.69
N VAL A 317 -1.87 17.37 -3.07
CA VAL A 317 -2.08 17.85 -4.43
C VAL A 317 -0.79 18.49 -4.94
N VAL A 318 -0.18 17.89 -5.96
CA VAL A 318 1.01 18.41 -6.63
C VAL A 318 0.57 18.96 -7.98
N ALA A 319 0.78 20.25 -8.23
CA ALA A 319 0.46 20.85 -9.52
C ALA A 319 1.74 21.33 -10.23
N ASP A 320 1.93 20.86 -11.45
CA ASP A 320 2.87 21.40 -12.41
C ASP A 320 2.11 22.46 -13.23
N PRO A 321 2.44 23.75 -13.12
CA PRO A 321 1.61 24.80 -13.69
C PRO A 321 1.54 24.77 -15.22
N VAL A 322 2.51 24.14 -15.91
CA VAL A 322 2.60 23.95 -17.39
C VAL A 322 1.98 25.13 -18.16
N MET A 323 2.40 26.35 -17.82
CA MET A 323 1.81 27.56 -18.41
C MET A 323 2.57 28.05 -19.63
N ILE A 324 3.85 27.69 -19.71
CA ILE A 324 4.77 28.12 -20.74
C ILE A 324 5.41 26.85 -21.32
N SER A 325 5.33 26.66 -22.64
CA SER A 325 6.01 25.54 -23.29
C SER A 325 7.53 25.69 -23.13
N THR A 326 8.26 24.59 -23.34
CA THR A 326 9.74 24.65 -23.41
C THR A 326 10.23 25.60 -24.51
N SER A 327 9.39 25.91 -25.51
CA SER A 327 9.65 26.90 -26.57
C SER A 327 9.23 28.34 -26.22
N GLY A 328 8.73 28.60 -25.00
CA GLY A 328 8.35 29.93 -24.53
C GLY A 328 6.93 30.39 -24.85
N THR A 329 6.11 29.53 -25.47
CA THR A 329 4.72 29.87 -25.83
C THR A 329 3.81 29.75 -24.62
N VAL A 330 3.00 30.77 -24.36
CA VAL A 330 1.95 30.70 -23.32
C VAL A 330 0.89 29.70 -23.77
N LEU A 331 0.72 28.62 -23.00
CA LEU A 331 -0.17 27.50 -23.34
C LEU A 331 -1.60 27.65 -22.80
N VAL A 332 -1.80 28.55 -21.83
CA VAL A 332 -3.06 28.67 -21.10
C VAL A 332 -3.67 30.05 -21.34
N GLU A 333 -4.91 30.08 -21.84
CA GLU A 333 -5.69 31.31 -22.02
C GLU A 333 -5.86 32.09 -20.71
N GLU A 334 -5.95 33.41 -20.81
CA GLU A 334 -6.06 34.30 -19.64
C GLU A 334 -7.25 33.97 -18.74
N THR A 335 -8.38 33.61 -19.34
CA THR A 335 -9.60 33.20 -18.64
C THR A 335 -9.36 31.93 -17.81
N THR A 336 -8.63 30.96 -18.34
CA THR A 336 -8.27 29.73 -17.63
C THR A 336 -7.28 30.04 -16.51
N ARG A 337 -6.27 30.88 -16.73
CA ARG A 337 -5.31 31.29 -15.68
C ARG A 337 -6.00 31.92 -14.48
N LYS A 338 -7.01 32.78 -14.71
CA LYS A 338 -7.79 33.37 -13.62
C LYS A 338 -8.43 32.31 -12.73
N ILE A 339 -9.03 31.28 -13.32
CA ILE A 339 -9.63 30.16 -12.57
C ILE A 339 -8.56 29.37 -11.82
N LEU A 340 -7.40 29.12 -12.42
CA LEU A 340 -6.30 28.44 -11.74
C LEU A 340 -5.89 29.19 -10.46
N TYR A 341 -5.74 30.52 -10.55
CA TYR A 341 -5.28 31.34 -9.43
C TYR A 341 -6.33 31.50 -8.34
N GLU A 342 -7.60 31.67 -8.70
CA GLU A 342 -8.68 31.97 -7.75
C GLU A 342 -9.28 30.71 -7.11
N LYS A 343 -9.35 29.60 -7.86
CA LYS A 343 -10.07 28.40 -7.43
C LYS A 343 -9.17 27.18 -7.20
N LEU A 344 -8.17 26.95 -8.06
CA LEU A 344 -7.38 25.72 -8.02
C LEU A 344 -6.15 25.80 -7.11
N TYR A 345 -5.26 26.77 -7.32
CA TYR A 345 -4.00 26.88 -6.58
C TYR A 345 -4.18 27.03 -5.06
N PRO A 346 -5.22 27.69 -4.52
CA PRO A 346 -5.51 27.67 -3.08
C PRO A 346 -5.76 26.26 -2.51
N LYS A 347 -5.98 25.24 -3.35
CA LYS A 347 -6.22 23.84 -2.98
C LYS A 347 -5.01 22.95 -3.27
N VAL A 348 -3.92 23.51 -3.79
CA VAL A 348 -2.69 22.76 -4.12
C VAL A 348 -1.78 22.74 -2.90
N SER A 349 -1.23 21.58 -2.57
CA SER A 349 -0.24 21.46 -1.47
C SER A 349 1.17 21.82 -1.90
N LEU A 350 1.52 21.53 -3.16
CA LEU A 350 2.84 21.82 -3.73
C LEU A 350 2.71 22.27 -5.20
N LEU A 351 3.17 23.48 -5.49
CA LEU A 351 3.39 23.95 -6.86
C LEU A 351 4.82 23.60 -7.29
N THR A 352 5.00 23.20 -8.55
CA THR A 352 6.31 22.81 -9.09
C THR A 352 6.75 23.63 -10.31
N PRO A 353 6.72 24.98 -10.29
CA PRO A 353 7.08 25.81 -11.44
C PRO A 353 8.56 25.67 -11.82
N ASN A 354 8.89 25.77 -13.11
CA ASN A 354 10.27 26.05 -13.54
C ASN A 354 10.67 27.51 -13.29
N ILE A 355 11.91 27.92 -13.60
CA ILE A 355 12.37 29.30 -13.39
C ILE A 355 11.47 30.33 -14.12
N PRO A 356 11.24 30.25 -15.45
CA PRO A 356 10.33 31.17 -16.15
C PRO A 356 8.92 31.24 -15.55
N GLU A 357 8.35 30.10 -15.16
CA GLU A 357 7.03 30.03 -14.52
C GLU A 357 7.07 30.65 -13.11
N THR A 358 8.17 30.49 -12.37
CA THR A 358 8.36 31.10 -11.05
C THR A 358 8.41 32.63 -11.19
N GLU A 359 9.13 33.15 -12.18
CA GLU A 359 9.14 34.60 -12.46
C GLU A 359 7.76 35.12 -12.83
N PHE A 360 7.05 34.40 -13.70
CA PHE A 360 5.72 34.77 -14.16
C PHE A 360 4.68 34.78 -13.03
N LEU A 361 4.68 33.76 -12.17
CA LEU A 361 3.74 33.64 -11.05
C LEU A 361 4.03 34.67 -9.95
N SER A 362 5.30 34.90 -9.64
CA SER A 362 5.71 35.84 -8.59
C SER A 362 5.64 37.30 -9.03
N GLY A 363 5.88 37.58 -10.31
CA GLY A 363 6.15 38.92 -10.83
C GLY A 363 7.58 39.41 -10.53
N ILE A 364 8.45 38.53 -10.04
CA ILE A 364 9.84 38.85 -9.66
C ILE A 364 10.79 38.23 -10.69
N LYS A 365 11.71 39.04 -11.23
CA LYS A 365 12.80 38.54 -12.07
C LYS A 365 13.83 37.82 -11.20
N ILE A 366 14.19 36.60 -11.57
CA ILE A 366 15.18 35.79 -10.85
C ILE A 366 16.55 36.02 -11.47
N THR A 367 17.46 36.58 -10.69
CA THR A 367 18.86 36.84 -11.09
C THR A 367 19.87 36.09 -10.24
N ASP A 368 19.46 35.58 -9.07
CA ASP A 368 20.32 34.89 -8.11
C ASP A 368 19.49 34.00 -7.16
N LYS A 369 20.16 33.33 -6.21
CA LYS A 369 19.50 32.47 -5.21
C LYS A 369 18.51 33.23 -4.33
N LYS A 370 18.82 34.48 -3.97
CA LYS A 370 18.00 35.29 -3.05
C LYS A 370 16.69 35.72 -3.71
N THR A 371 16.77 36.27 -4.92
CA THR A 371 15.59 36.64 -5.72
C THR A 371 14.70 35.44 -6.03
N ARG A 372 15.28 34.24 -6.18
CA ARG A 372 14.52 32.99 -6.32
C ARG A 372 13.79 32.58 -5.05
N GLU A 373 14.41 32.72 -3.88
CA GLU A 373 13.76 32.53 -2.59
C GLU A 373 12.61 33.51 -2.38
N GLU A 374 12.83 34.79 -2.68
CA GLU A 374 11.79 35.83 -2.62
C GLU A 374 10.62 35.53 -3.57
N ALA A 375 10.91 35.12 -4.81
CA ALA A 375 9.90 34.73 -5.78
C ALA A 375 9.07 33.51 -5.31
N ALA A 376 9.74 32.47 -4.81
CA ALA A 376 9.08 31.29 -4.27
C ALA A 376 8.22 31.62 -3.04
N LYS A 377 8.71 32.51 -2.16
CA LYS A 377 7.97 33.02 -1.00
C LYS A 377 6.68 33.72 -1.40
N VAL A 378 6.72 34.62 -2.38
CA VAL A 378 5.54 35.34 -2.87
C VAL A 378 4.47 34.38 -3.36
N ILE A 379 4.86 33.33 -4.10
CA ILE A 379 3.96 32.29 -4.58
C ILE A 379 3.38 31.49 -3.41
N ALA A 380 4.24 31.05 -2.49
CA ALA A 380 3.85 30.26 -1.33
C ALA A 380 2.83 30.99 -0.45
N ASP A 381 3.09 32.27 -0.14
CA ASP A 381 2.20 33.09 0.69
C ASP A 381 0.89 33.43 -0.03
N ARG A 382 0.92 33.64 -1.35
CA ARG A 382 -0.29 33.99 -2.12
C ARG A 382 -1.31 32.86 -2.15
N TRP A 383 -0.86 31.61 -2.23
CA TRP A 383 -1.74 30.44 -2.38
C TRP A 383 -1.70 29.49 -1.19
N ASN A 384 -0.96 29.84 -0.13
CA ASN A 384 -0.79 29.02 1.07
C ASN A 384 -0.36 27.57 0.73
N CYS A 385 0.71 27.45 -0.04
CA CYS A 385 1.23 26.16 -0.51
C CYS A 385 2.75 26.12 -0.45
N ALA A 386 3.34 24.92 -0.52
CA ALA A 386 4.77 24.78 -0.78
C ALA A 386 5.08 25.05 -2.25
N VAL A 387 6.31 25.48 -2.54
CA VAL A 387 6.76 25.79 -3.91
C VAL A 387 8.09 25.13 -4.18
N LEU A 388 8.14 24.22 -5.15
CA LEU A 388 9.37 23.68 -5.71
C LEU A 388 9.70 24.42 -7.01
N SER A 389 10.52 25.46 -6.91
CA SER A 389 11.07 26.13 -8.10
C SER A 389 12.15 25.23 -8.72
N LYS A 390 11.91 24.71 -9.93
CA LYS A 390 12.77 23.75 -10.64
C LYS A 390 13.91 24.45 -11.39
N GLY A 391 15.14 23.97 -11.21
CA GLY A 391 16.37 24.59 -11.72
C GLY A 391 16.85 24.09 -13.08
N GLY A 392 16.29 23.00 -13.61
CA GLY A 392 16.80 22.36 -14.84
C GLY A 392 16.82 23.22 -16.12
N HIS A 393 16.32 24.46 -16.07
CA HIS A 393 16.46 25.44 -17.16
C HIS A 393 17.74 26.28 -17.06
N SER A 394 18.46 26.26 -15.94
CA SER A 394 19.73 26.98 -15.74
C SER A 394 20.86 26.35 -16.57
N GLU A 395 21.73 27.20 -17.13
CA GLU A 395 22.90 26.77 -17.91
C GLU A 395 24.03 26.21 -17.06
N GLU A 396 24.10 26.59 -15.78
CA GLU A 396 25.24 26.27 -14.90
C GLU A 396 25.01 25.03 -14.01
N ASN A 397 23.78 24.83 -13.52
CA ASN A 397 23.42 23.78 -12.58
C ASN A 397 21.93 23.40 -12.70
N ALA A 398 21.51 22.39 -11.95
CA ALA A 398 20.10 21.97 -11.85
C ALA A 398 19.55 22.13 -10.43
N ASP A 399 19.99 23.18 -9.71
CA ASP A 399 19.58 23.44 -8.33
C ASP A 399 18.07 23.71 -8.24
N ASP A 400 17.36 22.91 -7.45
CA ASP A 400 15.96 23.20 -7.12
C ASP A 400 15.87 23.86 -5.76
N LEU A 401 14.89 24.74 -5.61
CA LEU A 401 14.55 25.37 -4.35
C LEU A 401 13.15 24.90 -3.96
N LEU A 402 13.04 24.26 -2.79
CA LEU A 402 11.78 24.08 -2.10
C LEU A 402 11.60 25.21 -1.08
N TYR A 403 10.48 25.89 -1.15
CA TYR A 403 10.05 26.88 -0.16
C TYR A 403 8.78 26.38 0.52
N GLU A 404 8.83 26.26 1.85
CA GLU A 404 7.69 25.88 2.68
C GLU A 404 7.27 27.08 3.57
N SER A 405 5.98 27.41 3.52
CA SER A 405 5.33 28.38 4.40
C SER A 405 4.24 27.63 5.17
N PHE A 406 4.46 27.34 6.45
CA PHE A 406 3.46 26.68 7.29
C PHE A 406 2.66 27.72 8.07
N LEU A 407 1.35 27.81 7.83
CA LEU A 407 0.40 28.62 8.61
C LEU A 407 -0.08 27.88 9.88
N GLN A 408 0.83 27.30 10.66
CA GLN A 408 0.54 26.96 12.07
C GLN A 408 0.96 28.12 12.99
N GLU A 409 0.62 28.04 14.29
CA GLU A 409 0.74 29.12 15.30
C GLU A 409 2.12 29.79 15.38
N GLU A 410 3.17 29.16 14.84
CA GLU A 410 4.46 29.80 14.56
C GLU A 410 4.77 29.68 13.05
N LYS A 411 4.74 30.80 12.32
CA LYS A 411 5.18 30.87 10.92
C LYS A 411 6.64 30.42 10.84
N LYS A 412 6.87 29.17 10.45
CA LYS A 412 8.20 28.64 10.16
C LYS A 412 8.41 28.67 8.66
N GLU A 413 9.11 29.70 8.20
CA GLU A 413 9.56 29.81 6.82
C GLU A 413 10.80 28.94 6.64
N LYS A 414 10.81 28.09 5.61
CA LYS A 414 11.94 27.20 5.33
C LYS A 414 12.24 27.16 3.83
N ALA A 415 13.43 27.61 3.47
CA ALA A 415 14.01 27.40 2.15
C ALA A 415 14.98 26.22 2.19
N VAL A 416 14.79 25.25 1.32
CA VAL A 416 15.66 24.06 1.17
C VAL A 416 16.16 23.99 -0.26
N TRP A 417 17.47 24.06 -0.41
CA TRP A 417 18.13 23.87 -1.69
C TRP A 417 18.47 22.40 -1.90
N PHE A 418 18.23 21.92 -3.11
CA PHE A 418 18.64 20.60 -3.58
C PHE A 418 19.64 20.78 -4.73
N PRO A 419 20.94 20.85 -4.42
CA PRO A 419 21.99 21.01 -5.42
C PRO A 419 22.08 19.78 -6.32
N GLU A 420 22.24 20.00 -7.62
CA GLU A 420 22.43 18.91 -8.58
C GLU A 420 23.23 19.41 -9.78
N GLU A 421 24.15 18.58 -10.27
CA GLU A 421 24.91 18.88 -11.48
C GLU A 421 24.00 18.77 -12.72
N ARG A 422 24.24 19.65 -13.70
CA ARG A 422 23.57 19.51 -14.99
C ARG A 422 24.13 18.29 -15.72
N ILE A 423 23.27 17.29 -15.93
CA ILE A 423 23.62 16.09 -16.69
C ILE A 423 23.54 16.42 -18.18
N ASP A 424 24.62 16.16 -18.91
CA ASP A 424 24.66 16.32 -20.37
C ASP A 424 23.88 15.19 -21.05
N ASN A 425 22.56 15.39 -21.17
CA ASN A 425 21.67 14.51 -21.89
C ASN A 425 20.61 15.35 -22.64
N PRO A 426 20.53 15.27 -23.99
CA PRO A 426 19.53 16.00 -24.77
C PRO A 426 18.11 15.45 -24.58
N ASN A 427 17.97 14.21 -24.13
CA ASN A 427 16.69 13.52 -23.95
C ASN A 427 16.06 13.89 -22.61
N THR A 428 15.40 15.05 -22.60
CA THR A 428 14.77 15.65 -21.42
C THR A 428 13.24 15.68 -21.50
N HIS A 429 12.66 15.07 -22.53
CA HIS A 429 11.21 15.06 -22.73
C HIS A 429 10.53 14.33 -21.56
N GLY A 430 9.57 15.01 -20.91
CA GLY A 430 8.84 14.50 -19.76
C GLY A 430 9.44 14.79 -18.38
N THR A 431 10.62 15.41 -18.27
CA THR A 431 11.31 15.63 -16.98
C THR A 431 10.43 16.24 -15.89
N GLY A 432 9.65 17.29 -16.22
CA GLY A 432 8.73 17.93 -15.27
C GLY A 432 7.57 17.02 -14.83
N CYS A 433 6.98 16.27 -15.77
CA CYS A 433 5.92 15.32 -15.48
C CYS A 433 6.42 14.18 -14.57
N THR A 434 7.58 13.63 -14.89
CA THR A 434 8.24 12.57 -14.12
C THR A 434 8.58 13.05 -12.71
N LEU A 435 9.17 14.24 -12.55
CA LEU A 435 9.51 14.79 -11.23
C LEU A 435 8.25 15.01 -10.36
N SER A 436 7.25 15.71 -10.88
CA SER A 436 6.02 16.00 -10.12
C SER A 436 5.24 14.71 -9.77
N SER A 437 5.23 13.72 -10.65
CA SER A 437 4.62 12.40 -10.38
C SER A 437 5.39 11.61 -9.32
N ALA A 438 6.73 11.64 -9.33
CA ALA A 438 7.53 11.01 -8.29
C ALA A 438 7.31 11.67 -6.92
N VAL A 439 7.16 13.00 -6.87
CA VAL A 439 6.80 13.71 -5.62
C VAL A 439 5.40 13.30 -5.15
N ALA A 440 4.40 13.27 -6.03
CA ALA A 440 3.05 12.85 -5.69
C ALA A 440 2.99 11.41 -5.15
N ALA A 441 3.78 10.49 -5.72
CA ALA A 441 3.90 9.12 -5.22
C ALA A 441 4.46 9.06 -3.79
N ASN A 442 5.47 9.87 -3.48
CA ASN A 442 6.06 9.91 -2.15
C ASN A 442 5.13 10.58 -1.11
N LEU A 443 4.39 11.62 -1.50
CA LEU A 443 3.36 12.21 -0.65
C LEU A 443 2.21 11.22 -0.36
N ALA A 444 1.78 10.44 -1.36
CA ALA A 444 0.78 9.38 -1.17
C ALA A 444 1.24 8.31 -0.17
N LYS A 445 2.55 8.02 -0.13
CA LYS A 445 3.19 7.12 0.85
C LYS A 445 3.32 7.73 2.25
N GLY A 446 3.02 9.03 2.41
CA GLY A 446 3.06 9.73 3.69
C GLY A 446 4.42 10.32 4.06
N PHE A 447 5.36 10.42 3.10
CA PHE A 447 6.62 11.14 3.35
C PHE A 447 6.35 12.65 3.48
N PRO A 448 7.11 13.37 4.33
CA PRO A 448 7.10 14.84 4.34
C PRO A 448 7.45 15.43 2.96
N VAL A 449 7.06 16.68 2.71
CA VAL A 449 7.28 17.34 1.40
C VAL A 449 8.76 17.38 1.02
N GLU A 450 9.63 17.84 1.93
CA GLU A 450 11.09 17.86 1.72
C GLU A 450 11.66 16.48 1.35
N GLU A 451 11.27 15.43 2.09
CA GLU A 451 11.72 14.06 1.81
C GLU A 451 11.17 13.54 0.46
N SER A 452 9.93 13.87 0.14
CA SER A 452 9.29 13.52 -1.12
C SER A 452 10.00 14.14 -2.32
N VAL A 453 10.39 15.42 -2.20
CA VAL A 453 11.19 16.13 -3.22
C VAL A 453 12.58 15.51 -3.34
N LYS A 454 13.25 15.24 -2.21
CA LYS A 454 14.60 14.63 -2.21
C LYS A 454 14.61 13.28 -2.94
N LYS A 455 13.65 12.39 -2.63
CA LYS A 455 13.53 11.08 -3.29
C LYS A 455 13.20 11.22 -4.78
N ALA A 456 12.27 12.11 -5.12
CA ALA A 456 11.91 12.37 -6.52
C ALA A 456 13.09 12.90 -7.34
N LYS A 457 13.92 13.76 -6.73
CA LYS A 457 15.16 14.26 -7.34
C LYS A 457 16.19 13.15 -7.57
N ALA A 458 16.43 12.30 -6.57
CA ALA A 458 17.33 11.17 -6.77
C ALA A 458 16.85 10.27 -7.93
N TYR A 459 15.53 10.04 -8.01
CA TYR A 459 14.94 9.25 -9.09
C TYR A 459 15.08 9.90 -10.48
N ILE A 460 14.77 11.20 -10.61
CA ILE A 460 14.86 11.88 -11.92
C ILE A 460 16.30 11.94 -12.41
N SER A 461 17.27 12.18 -11.51
CA SER A 461 18.70 12.22 -11.85
C SER A 461 19.17 10.87 -12.41
N GLY A 462 18.74 9.74 -11.81
CA GLY A 462 19.00 8.41 -12.37
C GLY A 462 18.36 8.18 -13.75
N ALA A 463 17.10 8.60 -13.91
CA ALA A 463 16.37 8.46 -15.17
C ALA A 463 17.00 9.25 -16.32
N ILE A 464 17.55 10.44 -16.04
CA ILE A 464 18.30 11.25 -16.99
C ILE A 464 19.66 10.60 -17.29
N ARG A 465 20.40 10.12 -16.28
CA ARG A 465 21.71 9.46 -16.47
C ARG A 465 21.61 8.17 -17.31
N ALA A 466 20.47 7.50 -17.30
CA ALA A 466 20.26 6.27 -18.06
C ALA A 466 20.22 6.48 -19.59
N MET A 467 20.15 7.72 -20.08
CA MET A 467 20.30 8.09 -21.51
C MET A 467 19.51 7.21 -22.50
N LEU A 468 18.22 7.03 -22.27
CA LEU A 468 17.35 6.40 -23.26
C LEU A 468 17.27 7.30 -24.51
N ASN A 469 17.71 6.78 -25.66
CA ASN A 469 17.78 7.55 -26.89
C ASN A 469 16.79 7.00 -27.93
N LEU A 470 15.57 7.53 -27.92
CA LEU A 470 14.49 7.16 -28.83
C LEU A 470 13.95 8.39 -29.56
N GLY A 471 13.57 8.22 -30.82
CA GLY A 471 13.02 9.27 -31.65
C GLY A 471 14.09 10.09 -32.39
N GLN A 472 13.68 11.22 -32.95
CA GLN A 472 14.54 12.09 -33.80
C GLN A 472 14.74 13.50 -33.20
N GLY A 473 13.99 13.86 -32.16
CA GLY A 473 14.15 15.11 -31.43
C GLY A 473 14.57 14.87 -29.99
N ASN A 474 13.94 15.56 -29.03
CA ASN A 474 14.22 15.35 -27.61
C ASN A 474 13.55 14.05 -27.15
N GLY A 475 14.35 13.03 -26.91
CA GLY A 475 13.88 11.71 -26.48
C GLY A 475 13.35 11.68 -25.03
N PRO A 476 12.64 10.60 -24.67
CA PRO A 476 12.07 10.41 -23.34
C PRO A 476 13.10 9.91 -22.33
N LEU A 477 12.75 9.98 -21.05
CA LEU A 477 13.53 9.40 -19.95
C LEU A 477 13.37 7.87 -19.86
N ASN A 478 14.41 7.19 -19.35
CA ASN A 478 14.28 5.78 -18.94
C ASN A 478 13.57 5.71 -17.58
N HIS A 479 12.26 5.45 -17.59
CA HIS A 479 11.48 5.36 -16.35
C HIS A 479 11.76 4.07 -15.54
N MET A 480 12.45 3.09 -16.12
CA MET A 480 12.68 1.77 -15.53
C MET A 480 14.13 1.59 -15.08
N TRP A 481 14.89 2.68 -14.93
CA TRP A 481 16.33 2.63 -14.67
C TRP A 481 16.72 1.98 -13.32
N ASP A 482 15.78 1.95 -12.36
CA ASP A 482 15.95 1.45 -10.98
C ASP A 482 15.05 0.22 -10.69
N LEU A 483 14.72 -0.56 -11.73
CA LEU A 483 13.92 -1.79 -11.61
C LEU A 483 14.77 -3.07 -11.64
#